data_AF-A0A0W0FRB0-F1
#
_entry.id   AF-A0A0W0FRB0-F1
#
_cell.length_a   1.000
_cell.length_b   1.000
_cell.length_c   1.000
_cell.angle_alpha   90.00
_cell.angle_beta   90.00
_cell.angle_gamma   90.00
#
_symmetry.space_group_name_H-M   'P 1'
#
loop_
_entity.id
_entity.type
_entity.pdbx_description
1 polymer ?
#
loop_
_entity_poly.entity_id
_entity_poly.type
_entity_poly.pdbx_seq_one_letter_code
_entity_poly.pdbx_strand_id
1 'polypeptide(L)'
;MGVDWMSPEQIQHSEVAFVAFTQVILGIYVWECLLTLDFEYKIITRRLPFKWPLIFYFLNRYCILGAMVGFAIAANALYTYIQVMGSLGTPLAAVNLGIRTIAVWQNHRYLVGALVILHLGHTASCLGAVTQVLARWSESFGCIITHNQAQLITGCYAYTVAIDFIVMCLMAYKLGSTTPKRSKIIRILFEGGLVYFVVACLSNTVAVIFSALNLNPTMSVIALVPDTVLSSIAACRAVRRLSTYVTTQSCVIDAETIGRIRRDPRIVSDIVFNVATTRSMRTVPDLSPHPQ
;
A
#
# COMPACT_ATOMS: atom_id res chain seq x y z
N MET A 1 -7.68 -41.47 -2.03
CA MET A 1 -8.86 -40.91 -2.72
C MET A 1 -8.61 -39.42 -2.90
N GLY A 2 -8.50 -38.94 -4.13
CA GLY A 2 -8.38 -37.50 -4.39
C GLY A 2 -9.74 -36.83 -4.24
N VAL A 3 -9.78 -35.64 -3.64
CA VAL A 3 -10.99 -34.82 -3.59
C VAL A 3 -11.26 -34.28 -5.00
N ASP A 4 -12.48 -34.46 -5.51
CA ASP A 4 -12.89 -33.85 -6.77
C ASP A 4 -13.32 -32.39 -6.55
N TRP A 5 -12.39 -31.48 -6.84
CA TRP A 5 -12.55 -30.04 -6.66
C TRP A 5 -13.56 -29.40 -7.62
N MET A 6 -13.91 -30.10 -8.70
CA MET A 6 -14.84 -29.61 -9.74
C MET A 6 -16.25 -30.17 -9.58
N SER A 7 -16.49 -31.02 -8.58
CA SER A 7 -17.85 -31.50 -8.27
C SER A 7 -18.76 -30.33 -7.84
N PRO A 8 -20.04 -30.28 -8.27
CA PRO A 8 -20.95 -29.19 -7.93
C PRO A 8 -21.10 -28.96 -6.42
N GLU A 9 -21.13 -30.05 -5.64
CA GLU A 9 -21.20 -30.00 -4.17
C GLU A 9 -19.97 -29.30 -3.57
N GLN A 10 -18.77 -29.60 -4.07
CA GLN A 10 -17.54 -28.99 -3.59
C GLN A 10 -17.44 -27.51 -3.98
N ILE A 11 -17.89 -27.14 -5.19
CA ILE A 11 -17.95 -25.74 -5.62
C ILE A 11 -18.88 -24.94 -4.71
N GLN A 12 -20.09 -25.45 -4.46
CA GLN A 12 -21.05 -24.79 -3.57
C GLN A 12 -20.50 -24.65 -2.14
N HIS A 13 -19.84 -25.69 -1.61
CA HIS A 13 -19.20 -25.62 -0.31
C HIS A 13 -18.08 -24.55 -0.28
N SER A 14 -17.26 -24.47 -1.33
CA SER A 14 -16.24 -23.42 -1.47
C SER A 14 -16.83 -22.01 -1.55
N GLU A 15 -17.97 -21.82 -2.24
CA GLU A 15 -18.66 -20.54 -2.34
C GLU A 15 -19.19 -20.06 -0.99
N VAL A 16 -19.84 -20.94 -0.21
CA VAL A 16 -20.32 -20.61 1.13
C VAL A 16 -19.15 -20.25 2.05
N ALA A 17 -18.07 -21.03 2.01
CA ALA A 17 -16.86 -20.75 2.77
C ALA A 17 -16.23 -19.41 2.37
N PHE A 18 -16.19 -19.10 1.07
CA PHE A 18 -15.66 -17.83 0.55
C PHE A 18 -16.45 -16.63 1.06
N VAL A 19 -17.80 -16.66 0.97
CA VAL A 19 -18.65 -15.57 1.46
C VAL A 19 -18.44 -15.32 2.95
N ALA A 20 -18.46 -16.39 3.76
CA ALA A 20 -18.22 -16.28 5.20
C ALA A 20 -16.82 -15.72 5.51
N PHE A 21 -15.80 -16.16 4.78
CA PHE A 21 -14.44 -15.70 4.94
C PHE A 21 -14.27 -14.21 4.57
N THR A 22 -14.86 -13.77 3.45
CA THR A 22 -14.84 -12.36 3.04
C THR A 22 -15.56 -11.46 4.05
N GLN A 23 -16.64 -11.92 4.68
CA GLN A 23 -17.34 -11.16 5.73
C GLN A 23 -16.47 -10.99 6.98
N VAL A 24 -15.74 -12.02 7.40
CA VAL A 24 -14.78 -11.93 8.51
C VAL A 24 -13.68 -10.91 8.19
N ILE A 25 -13.14 -10.96 6.98
CA ILE A 25 -12.11 -10.02 6.51
C ILE A 25 -12.65 -8.58 6.47
N LEU A 26 -13.89 -8.38 6.02
CA LEU A 26 -14.56 -7.07 6.06
C LEU A 26 -14.61 -6.55 7.51
N GLY A 27 -15.01 -7.37 8.47
CA GLY A 27 -15.02 -6.99 9.88
C GLY A 27 -13.65 -6.54 10.39
N ILE A 28 -12.59 -7.30 10.06
CA ILE A 28 -11.20 -6.94 10.39
C ILE A 28 -10.79 -5.61 9.73
N TYR A 29 -11.16 -5.41 8.46
CA TYR A 29 -10.79 -4.20 7.73
C TYR A 29 -11.53 -2.96 8.24
N VAL A 30 -12.82 -3.09 8.56
CA VAL A 30 -13.61 -2.03 9.20
C VAL A 30 -13.02 -1.71 10.56
N TRP A 31 -12.65 -2.72 11.35
CA TRP A 31 -11.98 -2.52 12.63
C TRP A 31 -10.66 -1.72 12.49
N GLU A 32 -9.80 -2.10 11.53
CA GLU A 32 -8.60 -1.31 11.22
C GLU A 32 -8.96 0.10 10.73
N CYS A 33 -10.04 0.28 9.99
CA CYS A 33 -10.47 1.62 9.59
C CYS A 33 -10.84 2.46 10.82
N LEU A 34 -11.65 1.93 11.74
CA LEU A 34 -12.10 2.65 12.93
C LEU A 34 -10.92 3.06 13.83
N LEU A 35 -9.96 2.15 14.06
CA LEU A 35 -8.76 2.44 14.87
C LEU A 35 -7.88 3.56 14.31
N THR A 36 -8.11 3.97 13.07
CA THR A 36 -7.20 4.84 12.33
C THR A 36 -7.86 6.13 11.88
N LEU A 37 -9.12 6.33 12.27
CA LEU A 37 -9.88 7.57 12.06
C LEU A 37 -9.22 8.77 12.73
N ASP A 38 -8.59 8.59 13.89
CA ASP A 38 -7.88 9.69 14.58
C ASP A 38 -6.81 10.35 13.71
N PHE A 39 -6.11 9.55 12.91
CA PHE A 39 -5.08 10.04 12.00
C PHE A 39 -5.69 10.86 10.86
N GLU A 40 -6.79 10.38 10.28
CA GLU A 40 -7.50 11.06 9.20
C GLU A 40 -8.19 12.33 9.68
N TYR A 41 -8.79 12.28 10.85
CA TYR A 41 -9.36 13.44 11.52
C TYR A 41 -8.31 14.53 11.72
N LYS A 42 -7.08 14.18 12.12
CA LYS A 42 -5.95 15.13 12.21
C LYS A 42 -5.56 15.74 10.87
N ILE A 43 -5.66 15.00 9.76
CA ILE A 43 -5.40 15.52 8.41
C ILE A 43 -6.51 16.48 7.97
N ILE A 44 -7.77 16.08 8.15
CA ILE A 44 -8.95 16.87 7.76
C ILE A 44 -9.00 18.17 8.56
N THR A 45 -8.73 18.12 9.87
CA THR A 45 -8.63 19.30 10.74
C THR A 45 -7.35 20.11 10.54
N ARG A 46 -6.53 19.76 9.53
CA ARG A 46 -5.24 20.40 9.21
C ARG A 46 -4.24 20.44 10.37
N ARG A 47 -4.42 19.59 11.38
CA ARG A 47 -3.43 19.36 12.45
C ARG A 47 -2.23 18.55 11.95
N LEU A 48 -2.37 17.88 10.81
CA LEU A 48 -1.29 17.22 10.08
C LEU A 48 -1.21 17.79 8.66
N PRO A 49 -0.01 18.20 8.18
CA PRO A 49 0.12 18.74 6.83
C PRO A 49 -0.15 17.65 5.78
N PHE A 50 -0.97 18.00 4.78
CA PHE A 50 -1.23 17.11 3.66
C PHE A 50 0.01 17.00 2.77
N LYS A 51 0.43 15.78 2.46
CA LYS A 51 1.55 15.48 1.57
C LYS A 51 1.05 14.65 0.39
N TRP A 52 1.61 14.86 -0.79
CA TRP A 52 1.16 14.17 -2.01
C TRP A 52 1.08 12.63 -1.91
N PRO A 53 2.03 11.91 -1.23
CA PRO A 53 1.89 10.47 -0.99
C PRO A 53 0.59 10.03 -0.32
N LEU A 54 -0.03 10.92 0.45
CA LEU A 54 -1.25 10.64 1.20
C LEU A 54 -2.47 10.47 0.28
N ILE A 55 -2.38 10.94 -0.98
CA ILE A 55 -3.41 10.70 -2.00
C ILE A 55 -3.55 9.20 -2.25
N PHE A 56 -2.44 8.49 -2.47
CA PHE A 56 -2.46 7.03 -2.69
C PHE A 56 -2.88 6.26 -1.44
N TYR A 57 -2.58 6.79 -0.26
CA TYR A 57 -3.05 6.24 1.01
C TYR A 57 -4.58 6.24 1.09
N PHE A 58 -5.20 7.40 0.86
CA PHE A 58 -6.65 7.53 0.88
C PHE A 58 -7.31 6.75 -0.26
N LEU A 59 -6.74 6.82 -1.47
CA LEU A 59 -7.29 6.11 -2.62
C LEU A 59 -7.29 4.59 -2.39
N ASN A 60 -6.17 4.01 -1.95
CA ASN A 60 -6.09 2.59 -1.59
C ASN A 60 -7.15 2.21 -0.55
N ARG A 61 -7.23 3.00 0.52
CA ARG A 61 -8.12 2.73 1.65
C ARG A 61 -9.59 2.75 1.24
N TYR A 62 -10.02 3.78 0.51
CA TYR A 62 -11.41 3.93 0.12
C TYR A 62 -11.81 3.01 -1.03
N CYS A 63 -10.90 2.66 -1.94
CA CYS A 63 -11.16 1.62 -2.95
C CYS A 63 -11.47 0.27 -2.28
N ILE A 64 -10.64 -0.16 -1.32
CA ILE A 64 -10.87 -1.46 -0.65
C ILE A 64 -12.09 -1.40 0.24
N LEU A 65 -12.31 -0.31 0.98
CA LEU A 65 -13.53 -0.16 1.79
C LEU A 65 -14.78 -0.22 0.91
N GLY A 66 -14.78 0.49 -0.23
CA GLY A 66 -15.86 0.46 -1.20
C GLY A 66 -16.10 -0.94 -1.78
N ALA A 67 -15.03 -1.67 -2.12
CA ALA A 67 -15.12 -3.04 -2.61
C ALA A 67 -15.72 -4.00 -1.57
N MET A 68 -15.28 -3.92 -0.31
CA MET A 68 -15.74 -4.80 0.77
C MET A 68 -17.18 -4.48 1.19
N VAL A 69 -17.56 -3.20 1.25
CA VAL A 69 -18.95 -2.80 1.50
C VAL A 69 -19.85 -3.22 0.33
N GLY A 70 -19.38 -3.06 -0.91
CA GLY A 70 -20.11 -3.51 -2.08
C GLY A 70 -20.34 -5.02 -2.08
N PHE A 71 -19.34 -5.80 -1.68
CA PHE A 71 -19.46 -7.24 -1.50
C PHE A 71 -20.53 -7.61 -0.46
N ALA A 72 -20.60 -6.88 0.66
CA ALA A 72 -21.61 -7.13 1.70
C ALA A 72 -23.05 -6.85 1.25
N ILE A 73 -23.25 -5.90 0.34
CA ILE A 73 -24.57 -5.54 -0.20
C ILE A 73 -25.02 -6.53 -1.30
N ALA A 74 -24.07 -7.25 -1.92
CA ALA A 74 -24.30 -8.38 -2.83
C ALA A 74 -25.35 -8.14 -3.94
N ALA A 75 -25.34 -6.97 -4.58
CA ALA A 75 -26.22 -6.66 -5.72
C ALA A 75 -25.51 -6.79 -7.07
N ASN A 76 -26.15 -7.38 -8.07
CA ASN A 76 -25.61 -7.53 -9.44
C ASN A 76 -25.12 -6.23 -10.07
N ALA A 77 -25.87 -5.16 -9.88
CA ALA A 77 -25.56 -3.85 -10.45
C ALA A 77 -24.22 -3.30 -9.91
N LEU A 78 -23.74 -3.82 -8.77
CA LEU A 78 -22.52 -3.40 -8.11
C LEU A 78 -21.33 -4.31 -8.41
N TYR A 79 -21.51 -5.42 -9.14
CA TYR A 79 -20.44 -6.39 -9.38
C TYR A 79 -19.24 -5.76 -10.10
N THR A 80 -19.48 -5.02 -11.19
CA THR A 80 -18.41 -4.31 -11.91
C THR A 80 -17.71 -3.28 -11.02
N TYR A 81 -18.46 -2.59 -10.16
CA TYR A 81 -17.89 -1.64 -9.21
C TYR A 81 -16.98 -2.33 -8.19
N ILE A 82 -17.41 -3.44 -7.59
CA ILE A 82 -16.63 -4.24 -6.63
C ILE A 82 -15.35 -4.74 -7.29
N GLN A 83 -15.47 -5.25 -8.51
CA GLN A 83 -14.34 -5.76 -9.29
C GLN A 83 -13.31 -4.67 -9.59
N VAL A 84 -13.73 -3.50 -10.08
CA VAL A 84 -12.81 -2.38 -10.34
C VAL A 84 -12.16 -1.87 -9.05
N MET A 85 -12.94 -1.63 -8.01
CA MET A 85 -12.42 -1.10 -6.74
C MET A 85 -11.50 -2.09 -6.02
N GLY A 86 -11.83 -3.38 -6.04
CA GLY A 86 -10.96 -4.44 -5.50
C GLY A 86 -9.65 -4.55 -6.28
N SER A 87 -9.73 -4.51 -7.61
CA SER A 87 -8.55 -4.58 -8.49
C SER A 87 -7.61 -3.39 -8.36
N LEU A 88 -8.12 -2.22 -8.02
CA LEU A 88 -7.31 -1.03 -7.75
C LEU A 88 -6.63 -1.08 -6.39
N GLY A 89 -7.19 -1.80 -5.42
CA GLY A 89 -6.65 -1.92 -4.07
C GLY A 89 -5.21 -2.45 -4.06
N THR A 90 -4.96 -3.57 -4.74
CA THR A 90 -3.64 -4.23 -4.73
C THR A 90 -2.53 -3.36 -5.36
N PRO A 91 -2.68 -2.80 -6.57
CA PRO A 91 -1.70 -1.89 -7.14
C PRO A 91 -1.47 -0.63 -6.31
N LEU A 92 -2.51 -0.07 -5.70
CA LEU A 92 -2.38 1.11 -4.85
C LEU A 92 -1.66 0.80 -3.54
N ALA A 93 -1.86 -0.38 -2.96
CA ALA A 93 -1.08 -0.87 -1.82
C ALA A 93 0.40 -1.00 -2.20
N ALA A 94 0.71 -1.58 -3.37
CA ALA A 94 2.07 -1.70 -3.88
C ALA A 94 2.73 -0.32 -4.11
N VAL A 95 2.01 0.66 -4.65
CA VAL A 95 2.50 2.05 -4.79
C VAL A 95 2.80 2.66 -3.42
N ASN A 96 1.90 2.50 -2.45
CA ASN A 96 2.10 3.02 -1.09
C ASN A 96 3.36 2.45 -0.42
N LEU A 97 3.65 1.16 -0.65
CA LEU A 97 4.91 0.53 -0.25
C LEU A 97 6.10 1.11 -1.04
N GLY A 98 5.98 1.22 -2.37
CA GLY A 98 7.01 1.73 -3.28
C GLY A 98 7.46 3.17 -3.02
N ILE A 99 6.56 4.07 -2.60
CA ILE A 99 6.88 5.46 -2.25
C ILE A 99 7.98 5.53 -1.20
N ARG A 100 7.97 4.60 -0.25
CA ARG A 100 8.98 4.56 0.80
C ARG A 100 10.36 4.20 0.24
N THR A 101 10.42 3.27 -0.70
CA THR A 101 11.66 2.92 -1.40
C THR A 101 12.20 4.11 -2.18
N ILE A 102 11.33 4.86 -2.86
CA ILE A 102 11.71 6.10 -3.56
C ILE A 102 12.34 7.11 -2.60
N ALA A 103 11.77 7.29 -1.40
CA ALA A 103 12.30 8.21 -0.39
C ALA A 103 13.69 7.78 0.13
N VAL A 104 13.91 6.49 0.37
CA VAL A 104 15.21 5.96 0.84
C VAL A 104 16.31 6.13 -0.21
N TRP A 105 15.95 6.04 -1.49
CA TRP A 105 16.84 6.25 -2.62
C TRP A 105 17.02 7.72 -3.00
N GLN A 106 16.64 8.65 -2.11
CA GLN A 106 16.80 10.10 -2.29
C GLN A 106 16.24 10.60 -3.64
N ASN A 107 15.16 10.00 -4.13
CA ASN A 107 14.48 10.38 -5.36
C ASN A 107 15.38 10.34 -6.62
N HIS A 108 16.23 9.32 -6.73
CA HIS A 108 17.04 9.08 -7.93
C HIS A 108 16.13 8.92 -9.16
N ARG A 109 16.22 9.88 -10.10
CA ARG A 109 15.24 10.07 -11.19
C ARG A 109 15.02 8.81 -12.04
N TYR A 110 16.08 8.07 -12.35
CA TYR A 110 15.97 6.83 -13.12
C TYR A 110 15.23 5.72 -12.37
N LEU A 111 15.47 5.60 -11.06
CA LEU A 111 14.78 4.60 -10.24
C LEU A 111 13.30 4.94 -10.10
N VAL A 112 13.00 6.22 -9.89
CA VAL A 112 11.61 6.69 -9.80
C VAL A 112 10.88 6.48 -11.13
N GLY A 113 11.50 6.85 -12.25
CA GLY A 113 10.93 6.59 -13.58
C GLY A 113 10.64 5.12 -13.80
N ALA A 114 11.59 4.23 -13.48
CA ALA A 114 11.41 2.79 -13.60
C ALA A 114 10.28 2.25 -12.73
N LEU A 115 10.22 2.64 -11.44
CA LEU A 115 9.16 2.20 -10.53
C LEU A 115 7.77 2.72 -10.93
N VAL A 116 7.68 3.96 -11.41
CA VAL A 116 6.43 4.53 -11.91
C VAL A 116 5.94 3.74 -13.13
N ILE A 117 6.81 3.45 -14.10
CA ILE A 117 6.45 2.64 -15.28
C ILE A 117 5.98 1.25 -14.86
N LEU A 118 6.67 0.61 -13.92
CA LEU A 118 6.33 -0.70 -13.40
C LEU A 118 4.92 -0.70 -12.75
N HIS A 119 4.63 0.26 -11.88
CA HIS A 119 3.32 0.38 -11.23
C HIS A 119 2.19 0.74 -12.20
N LEU A 120 2.46 1.56 -13.23
CA LEU A 120 1.48 1.84 -14.28
C LEU A 120 1.16 0.58 -15.08
N GLY A 121 2.18 -0.20 -15.46
CA GLY A 121 2.00 -1.50 -16.13
C GLY A 121 1.21 -2.48 -15.28
N HIS A 122 1.51 -2.55 -13.98
CA HIS A 122 0.78 -3.39 -13.03
C HIS A 122 -0.68 -2.99 -12.91
N THR A 123 -0.97 -1.70 -12.72
CA THR A 123 -2.35 -1.20 -12.62
C THR A 123 -3.14 -1.49 -13.89
N ALA A 124 -2.53 -1.28 -15.06
CA ALA A 124 -3.16 -1.60 -16.35
C ALA A 124 -3.42 -3.11 -16.50
N SER A 125 -2.45 -3.96 -16.12
CA SER A 125 -2.59 -5.41 -16.20
C SER A 125 -3.74 -5.95 -15.34
N CYS A 126 -3.90 -5.43 -14.11
CA CYS A 126 -4.91 -5.89 -13.19
C CYS A 126 -6.32 -5.38 -13.55
N LEU A 127 -6.44 -4.14 -14.02
CA LEU A 127 -7.71 -3.65 -14.59
C LEU A 127 -8.10 -4.42 -15.86
N GLY A 128 -7.13 -4.74 -16.72
CA GLY A 128 -7.36 -5.56 -17.92
C GLY A 128 -7.82 -6.98 -17.57
N ALA A 129 -7.17 -7.62 -16.59
CA ALA A 129 -7.51 -8.98 -16.17
C ALA A 129 -8.95 -9.08 -15.62
N VAL A 130 -9.43 -8.04 -14.93
CA VAL A 130 -10.72 -8.07 -14.24
C VAL A 130 -11.89 -7.58 -15.09
N THR A 131 -11.65 -6.73 -16.09
CA THR A 131 -12.69 -6.38 -17.08
C THR A 131 -13.11 -7.56 -17.96
N GLN A 132 -12.36 -8.67 -17.93
CA GLN A 132 -12.64 -9.90 -18.69
C GLN A 132 -13.28 -11.03 -17.87
N VAL A 133 -13.69 -10.75 -16.62
CA VAL A 133 -14.44 -11.70 -15.77
C VAL A 133 -15.94 -11.47 -15.98
N LEU A 134 -16.66 -12.47 -16.48
CA LEU A 134 -18.11 -12.45 -16.61
C LEU A 134 -18.78 -13.16 -15.42
N ALA A 135 -19.62 -12.44 -14.69
CA ALA A 135 -20.53 -13.00 -13.70
C ALA A 135 -21.99 -12.87 -14.15
N ARG A 136 -22.82 -13.84 -13.76
CA ARG A 136 -24.28 -13.80 -13.95
C ARG A 136 -24.96 -14.00 -12.60
N TRP A 137 -26.12 -13.37 -12.43
CA TRP A 137 -26.97 -13.63 -11.27
C TRP A 137 -27.69 -14.97 -11.41
N SER A 138 -27.74 -15.72 -10.33
CA SER A 138 -28.60 -16.88 -10.15
C SER A 138 -29.58 -16.61 -9.01
N GLU A 139 -30.87 -16.89 -9.25
CA GLU A 139 -31.93 -16.72 -8.24
C GLU A 139 -31.73 -17.62 -7.01
N SER A 140 -31.02 -18.73 -7.18
CA SER A 140 -30.81 -19.73 -6.12
C SER A 140 -29.58 -19.47 -5.26
N PHE A 141 -28.54 -18.82 -5.83
CA PHE A 141 -27.20 -18.75 -5.22
C PHE A 141 -26.56 -17.35 -5.26
N GLY A 142 -27.24 -16.34 -5.81
CA GLY A 142 -26.69 -14.99 -5.94
C GLY A 142 -25.75 -14.85 -7.14
N CYS A 143 -24.74 -13.98 -7.04
CA CYS A 143 -23.83 -13.67 -8.14
C CYS A 143 -22.79 -14.78 -8.31
N ILE A 144 -22.88 -15.54 -9.41
CA ILE A 144 -21.98 -16.65 -9.74
C ILE A 144 -21.03 -16.26 -10.88
N ILE A 145 -19.76 -16.69 -10.78
CA ILE A 145 -18.72 -16.41 -11.77
C ILE A 145 -18.85 -17.44 -12.90
N THR A 146 -19.23 -16.99 -14.10
CA THR A 146 -19.52 -17.87 -15.24
C THR A 146 -18.34 -18.10 -16.16
N HIS A 147 -17.46 -17.11 -16.31
CA HIS A 147 -16.29 -17.21 -17.17
C HIS A 147 -15.18 -16.31 -16.63
N ASN A 148 -14.01 -16.88 -16.36
CA ASN A 148 -12.80 -16.14 -16.01
C ASN A 148 -11.64 -16.58 -16.92
N GLN A 149 -10.79 -15.64 -17.32
CA GLN A 149 -9.52 -15.98 -17.96
C GLN A 149 -8.47 -16.14 -16.86
N ALA A 150 -8.45 -17.32 -16.23
CA ALA A 150 -7.57 -17.64 -15.11
C ALA A 150 -6.08 -17.33 -15.41
N GLN A 151 -5.66 -17.41 -16.67
CA GLN A 151 -4.32 -17.06 -17.12
C GLN A 151 -3.98 -15.57 -16.92
N LEU A 152 -4.91 -14.66 -17.21
CA LEU A 152 -4.69 -13.23 -17.04
C LEU A 152 -4.72 -12.81 -15.58
N ILE A 153 -5.63 -13.42 -14.81
CA ILE A 153 -5.71 -13.22 -13.36
C ILE A 153 -4.40 -13.66 -12.71
N THR A 154 -3.96 -14.90 -13.01
CA THR A 154 -2.67 -15.43 -12.52
C THR A 154 -1.50 -14.55 -12.98
N GLY A 155 -1.53 -14.04 -14.21
CA GLY A 155 -0.54 -13.10 -14.74
C GLY A 155 -0.45 -11.78 -13.96
N CYS A 156 -1.58 -11.12 -13.67
CA CYS A 156 -1.61 -9.89 -12.85
C CYS A 156 -1.08 -10.14 -11.42
N TYR A 157 -1.45 -11.27 -10.80
CA TYR A 157 -0.97 -11.57 -9.44
C TYR A 157 0.50 -11.98 -9.42
N ALA A 158 0.98 -12.73 -10.40
CA ALA A 158 2.41 -13.00 -10.57
C ALA A 158 3.20 -11.69 -10.78
N TYR A 159 2.64 -10.74 -11.53
CA TYR A 159 3.19 -9.40 -11.67
C TYR A 159 3.27 -8.70 -10.29
N THR A 160 2.22 -8.79 -9.48
CA THR A 160 2.17 -8.20 -8.13
C THR A 160 3.31 -8.72 -7.25
N VAL A 161 3.48 -10.04 -7.17
CA VAL A 161 4.57 -10.67 -6.42
C VAL A 161 5.93 -10.16 -6.91
N ALA A 162 6.11 -10.05 -8.23
CA ALA A 162 7.36 -9.56 -8.80
C ALA A 162 7.65 -8.10 -8.42
N ILE A 163 6.65 -7.20 -8.48
CA ILE A 163 6.82 -5.81 -8.02
C ILE A 163 7.21 -5.78 -6.55
N ASP A 164 6.43 -6.43 -5.69
CA ASP A 164 6.64 -6.36 -4.25
C ASP A 164 8.02 -6.91 -3.87
N PHE A 165 8.44 -8.00 -4.52
CA PHE A 165 9.77 -8.56 -4.34
C PHE A 165 10.87 -7.60 -4.81
N ILE A 166 10.74 -6.97 -5.98
CA ILE A 166 11.70 -5.99 -6.50
C ILE A 166 11.82 -4.81 -5.53
N VAL A 167 10.69 -4.23 -5.11
CA VAL A 167 10.66 -3.07 -4.22
C VAL A 167 11.22 -3.42 -2.84
N MET A 168 10.92 -4.61 -2.32
CA MET A 168 11.48 -5.14 -1.07
C MET A 168 13.00 -5.29 -1.18
N CYS A 169 13.51 -5.89 -2.26
CA CYS A 169 14.95 -6.05 -2.49
C CYS A 169 15.67 -4.71 -2.58
N LEU A 170 15.11 -3.75 -3.31
CA LEU A 170 15.66 -2.39 -3.43
C LEU A 170 15.71 -1.67 -2.07
N MET A 171 14.70 -1.86 -1.22
CA MET A 171 14.69 -1.31 0.13
C MET A 171 15.75 -1.99 1.01
N ALA A 172 15.80 -3.32 1.00
CA ALA A 172 16.75 -4.09 1.80
C ALA A 172 18.21 -3.78 1.42
N TYR A 173 18.51 -3.72 0.12
CA TYR A 173 19.84 -3.40 -0.39
C TYR A 173 20.33 -2.01 0.06
N LYS A 174 19.47 -0.99 -0.07
CA LYS A 174 19.84 0.37 0.31
C LYS A 174 19.99 0.52 1.84
N LEU A 175 19.19 -0.22 2.60
CA LEU A 175 19.30 -0.26 4.05
C LEU A 175 20.59 -0.94 4.50
N GLY A 176 21.00 -2.05 3.85
CA GLY A 176 22.23 -2.77 4.16
C GLY A 176 23.52 -2.04 3.76
N SER A 177 23.47 -1.21 2.71
CA SER A 177 24.63 -0.47 2.20
C SER A 177 24.90 0.87 2.89
N THR A 178 24.03 1.33 3.80
CA THR A 178 24.18 2.64 4.46
C THR A 178 25.08 2.56 5.70
N THR A 179 26.08 3.44 5.81
CA THR A 179 27.09 3.44 6.90
C THR A 179 26.51 3.73 8.31
N PRO A 180 27.10 3.16 9.39
CA PRO A 180 26.48 3.09 10.71
C PRO A 180 26.27 4.42 11.45
N LYS A 181 27.09 5.44 11.18
CA LYS A 181 27.18 6.65 12.03
C LYS A 181 26.08 7.69 11.78
N ARG A 182 25.39 7.67 10.64
CA ARG A 182 24.35 8.67 10.28
C ARG A 182 22.91 8.17 10.50
N SER A 183 22.69 6.90 10.87
CA SER A 183 21.38 6.25 10.60
C SER A 183 20.76 5.42 11.73
N LYS A 184 21.19 5.41 13.00
CA LYS A 184 20.57 4.50 14.00
C LYS A 184 19.03 4.67 14.09
N ILE A 185 18.53 5.90 14.02
CA ILE A 185 17.10 6.21 14.02
C ILE A 185 16.43 5.85 12.69
N ILE A 186 17.06 6.20 11.56
CA ILE A 186 16.61 5.86 10.21
C ILE A 186 16.52 4.33 10.08
N ARG A 187 17.58 3.60 10.43
CA ARG A 187 17.65 2.15 10.41
C ARG A 187 16.56 1.51 11.27
N ILE A 188 16.33 1.92 12.51
CA ILE A 188 15.24 1.36 13.33
C ILE A 188 13.85 1.62 12.71
N LEU A 189 13.63 2.82 12.16
CA LEU A 189 12.38 3.16 11.50
C LEU A 189 12.16 2.36 10.20
N PHE A 190 13.22 2.14 9.40
CA PHE A 190 13.21 1.45 8.11
C PHE A 190 13.30 -0.07 8.21
N GLU A 191 13.99 -0.61 9.21
CA GLU A 191 14.04 -2.03 9.56
C GLU A 191 12.67 -2.51 10.07
N GLY A 192 12.03 -1.73 10.96
CA GLY A 192 10.62 -1.94 11.32
C GLY A 192 9.63 -1.64 10.19
N GLY A 193 10.12 -1.14 9.05
CA GLY A 193 9.37 -0.91 7.84
C GLY A 193 9.37 -2.08 6.87
N LEU A 194 10.49 -2.80 6.81
CA LEU A 194 10.69 -3.95 5.94
C LEU A 194 9.68 -5.08 6.25
N VAL A 195 9.29 -5.22 7.51
CA VAL A 195 8.26 -6.18 7.93
C VAL A 195 6.96 -6.02 7.14
N TYR A 196 6.54 -4.79 6.82
CA TYR A 196 5.33 -4.55 6.04
C TYR A 196 5.46 -5.03 4.59
N PHE A 197 6.67 -4.92 3.99
CA PHE A 197 6.94 -5.45 2.66
C PHE A 197 6.97 -6.98 2.66
N VAL A 198 7.57 -7.58 3.69
CA VAL A 198 7.60 -9.05 3.84
C VAL A 198 6.19 -9.61 3.98
N VAL A 199 5.33 -8.98 4.80
CA VAL A 199 3.94 -9.39 4.95
C VAL A 199 3.19 -9.33 3.61
N ALA A 200 3.32 -8.23 2.86
CA ALA A 200 2.71 -8.07 1.54
C ALA A 200 3.24 -9.10 0.52
N CYS A 201 4.56 -9.32 0.48
CA CYS A 201 5.17 -10.29 -0.43
C CYS A 201 4.72 -11.73 -0.13
N LEU A 202 4.61 -12.09 1.16
CA LEU A 202 4.19 -13.42 1.59
C LEU A 202 2.70 -13.64 1.31
N SER A 203 1.84 -12.65 1.61
CA SER A 203 0.41 -12.77 1.32
C SER A 203 0.15 -12.87 -0.19
N ASN A 204 0.86 -12.08 -0.99
CA ASN A 204 0.77 -12.13 -2.45
C ASN A 204 1.25 -13.48 -3.00
N THR A 205 2.29 -14.06 -2.41
CA THR A 205 2.79 -15.39 -2.82
C THR A 205 1.74 -16.47 -2.56
N VAL A 206 1.08 -16.46 -1.40
CA VAL A 206 -0.03 -17.38 -1.11
C VAL A 206 -1.15 -17.20 -2.13
N ALA A 207 -1.51 -15.96 -2.43
CA ALA A 207 -2.54 -15.62 -3.41
C ALA A 207 -2.24 -16.20 -4.81
N VAL A 208 -1.00 -16.05 -5.28
CA VAL A 208 -0.54 -16.61 -6.57
C VAL A 208 -0.55 -18.13 -6.57
N ILE A 209 -0.15 -18.79 -5.47
CA ILE A 209 -0.17 -20.26 -5.40
C ILE A 209 -1.60 -20.79 -5.60
N PHE A 210 -2.58 -20.23 -4.88
CA PHE A 210 -3.98 -20.62 -5.02
C PHE A 210 -4.52 -20.34 -6.43
N SER A 211 -4.20 -19.17 -7.00
CA SER A 211 -4.57 -18.83 -8.38
C SER A 211 -3.96 -19.78 -9.40
N ALA A 212 -2.69 -20.16 -9.24
CA ALA A 212 -1.96 -21.03 -10.16
C ALA A 212 -2.41 -22.50 -10.08
N LEU A 213 -2.79 -22.99 -8.90
CA LEU A 213 -3.33 -24.34 -8.74
C LEU A 213 -4.67 -24.53 -9.44
N ASN A 214 -5.44 -23.45 -9.63
CA ASN A 214 -6.71 -23.43 -10.37
C ASN A 214 -7.63 -24.64 -10.11
N LEU A 215 -7.79 -24.99 -8.83
CA LEU A 215 -8.55 -26.16 -8.38
C LEU A 215 -10.04 -26.06 -8.72
N ASN A 216 -10.62 -24.87 -8.51
CA ASN A 216 -11.95 -24.46 -8.94
C ASN A 216 -12.05 -22.92 -9.01
N PRO A 217 -13.10 -22.35 -9.63
CA PRO A 217 -13.22 -20.89 -9.82
C PRO A 217 -13.16 -20.09 -8.51
N THR A 218 -13.69 -20.61 -7.41
CA THR A 218 -13.74 -19.91 -6.11
C THR A 218 -12.42 -20.02 -5.34
N MET A 219 -11.79 -21.20 -5.33
CA MET A 219 -10.52 -21.48 -4.66
C MET A 219 -9.33 -20.79 -5.34
N SER A 220 -9.42 -20.51 -6.64
CA SER A 220 -8.39 -19.69 -7.32
C SER A 220 -8.38 -18.24 -6.82
N VAL A 221 -9.51 -17.73 -6.30
CA VAL A 221 -9.65 -16.34 -5.85
C VAL A 221 -9.72 -16.16 -4.33
N ILE A 222 -9.86 -17.25 -3.56
CA ILE A 222 -10.08 -17.23 -2.11
C ILE A 222 -8.98 -16.48 -1.34
N ALA A 223 -7.73 -16.60 -1.77
CA ALA A 223 -6.58 -15.99 -1.13
C ALA A 223 -6.30 -14.55 -1.61
N LEU A 224 -6.97 -14.08 -2.67
CA LEU A 224 -6.78 -12.73 -3.21
C LEU A 224 -7.40 -11.67 -2.29
N VAL A 225 -8.57 -11.96 -1.73
CA VAL A 225 -9.29 -11.08 -0.80
C VAL A 225 -8.46 -10.79 0.46
N PRO A 226 -7.98 -11.81 1.23
CA PRO A 226 -7.17 -11.55 2.41
C PRO A 226 -5.84 -10.91 2.05
N ASP A 227 -5.22 -11.27 0.92
CA ASP A 227 -3.99 -10.63 0.47
C ASP A 227 -4.18 -9.12 0.25
N THR A 228 -5.17 -8.75 -0.56
CA THR A 228 -5.45 -7.35 -0.88
C THR A 228 -5.66 -6.52 0.39
N VAL A 229 -6.38 -7.09 1.36
CA VAL A 229 -6.62 -6.46 2.66
C VAL A 229 -5.34 -6.37 3.49
N LEU A 230 -4.58 -7.45 3.65
CA LEU A 230 -3.34 -7.46 4.42
C LEU A 230 -2.29 -6.51 3.84
N SER A 231 -2.07 -6.57 2.52
CA SER A 231 -1.17 -5.68 1.78
C SER A 231 -1.58 -4.22 1.94
N SER A 232 -2.88 -3.91 1.88
CA SER A 232 -3.39 -2.57 2.13
C SER A 232 -3.18 -2.10 3.55
N ILE A 233 -3.48 -2.93 4.56
CA ILE A 233 -3.24 -2.60 5.97
C ILE A 233 -1.75 -2.34 6.21
N ALA A 234 -0.88 -3.22 5.71
CA ALA A 234 0.57 -3.08 5.83
C ALA A 234 1.07 -1.79 5.18
N ALA A 235 0.63 -1.49 3.96
CA ALA A 235 0.97 -0.27 3.24
C ALA A 235 0.48 1.00 3.98
N CYS A 236 -0.78 0.99 4.43
CA CYS A 236 -1.38 2.09 5.17
C CYS A 236 -0.69 2.33 6.53
N ARG A 237 -0.31 1.27 7.26
CA ARG A 237 0.48 1.38 8.50
C ARG A 237 1.87 1.93 8.24
N ALA A 238 2.53 1.50 7.16
CA ALA A 238 3.83 2.01 6.77
C ALA A 238 3.78 3.54 6.48
N VAL A 239 2.78 4.00 5.72
CA VAL A 239 2.61 5.43 5.41
C VAL A 239 2.29 6.25 6.66
N ARG A 240 1.39 5.78 7.54
CA ARG A 240 1.04 6.48 8.78
C ARG A 240 2.24 6.63 9.72
N ARG A 241 3.03 5.58 9.87
CA ARG A 241 4.24 5.60 10.70
C ARG A 241 5.25 6.61 10.17
N LEU A 242 5.43 6.66 8.85
CA LEU A 242 6.31 7.65 8.21
C LEU A 242 5.78 9.08 8.41
N SER A 243 4.49 9.31 8.18
CA SER A 243 3.88 10.63 8.32
C SER A 243 3.99 11.18 9.74
N THR A 244 3.67 10.34 10.73
CA THR A 244 3.76 10.70 12.15
C THR A 244 5.19 11.04 12.53
N TYR A 245 6.16 10.23 12.11
CA TYR A 245 7.57 10.46 12.39
C TYR A 245 8.07 11.79 11.82
N VAL A 246 7.77 12.10 10.56
CA VAL A 246 8.22 13.35 9.94
C VAL A 246 7.61 14.56 10.66
N THR A 247 6.34 14.49 11.05
CA THR A 247 5.69 15.59 11.78
C THR A 247 6.29 15.80 13.17
N THR A 248 6.54 14.72 13.92
CA THR A 248 7.23 14.83 15.22
C THR A 248 8.61 15.45 15.06
N GLN A 249 9.37 15.05 14.04
CA GLN A 249 10.70 15.61 13.78
C GLN A 249 10.64 17.10 13.41
N SER A 250 9.69 17.52 12.56
CA SER A 250 9.49 18.94 12.25
C SER A 250 9.16 19.77 13.49
N CYS A 251 8.29 19.27 14.38
CA CYS A 251 7.92 19.97 15.62
C CYS A 251 9.12 20.14 16.58
N VAL A 252 9.99 19.14 16.69
CA VAL A 252 11.20 19.22 17.52
C VAL A 252 12.17 20.28 16.97
N ILE A 253 12.36 20.33 15.64
CA ILE A 253 13.22 21.32 14.99
C ILE A 253 12.65 22.74 15.20
N ASP A 254 11.33 22.92 15.08
CA ASP A 254 10.68 24.19 15.31
C ASP A 254 10.86 24.65 16.77
N ALA A 255 10.68 23.74 17.74
CA ALA A 255 10.87 24.05 19.15
C ALA A 255 12.32 24.40 19.51
N GLU A 256 13.31 23.69 18.94
CA GLU A 256 14.73 24.01 19.12
C GLU A 256 15.06 25.37 18.50
N THR A 257 14.56 25.65 17.30
CA THR A 257 14.76 26.93 16.61
C THR A 257 14.16 28.09 17.40
N ILE A 258 12.93 27.95 17.90
CA ILE A 258 12.30 28.92 18.79
C ILE A 258 13.10 29.10 20.09
N GLY A 259 13.62 28.01 20.66
CA GLY A 259 14.46 28.04 21.86
C GLY A 259 15.82 28.74 21.64
N ARG A 260 16.38 28.66 20.44
CA ARG A 260 17.60 29.41 20.05
C ARG A 260 17.29 30.90 19.84
N ILE A 261 16.21 31.23 19.13
CA ILE A 261 15.74 32.61 18.94
C ILE A 261 15.47 33.29 20.29
N ARG A 262 14.89 32.56 21.26
CA ARG A 262 14.63 33.09 22.61
C ARG A 262 15.91 33.35 23.40
N ARG A 263 16.98 32.58 23.16
CA ARG A 263 18.28 32.73 23.84
C ARG A 263 19.15 33.81 23.23
N ASP A 264 19.05 34.04 21.93
CA ASP A 264 19.76 35.13 21.24
C ASP A 264 18.87 35.75 20.14
N PRO A 265 18.24 36.92 20.41
CA PRO A 265 17.38 37.61 19.46
C PRO A 265 18.11 38.09 18.20
N ARG A 266 19.44 38.19 18.21
CA ARG A 266 20.23 38.67 17.05
C ARG A 266 20.30 37.62 15.93
N ILE A 267 20.03 36.35 16.23
CA ILE A 267 19.96 35.27 15.23
C ILE A 267 18.80 35.49 14.25
N VAL A 268 17.78 36.27 14.62
CA VAL A 268 16.62 36.55 13.75
C VAL A 268 17.05 37.29 12.47
N SER A 269 18.02 38.20 12.54
CA SER A 269 18.51 38.89 11.33
C SER A 269 19.23 37.96 10.37
N ASP A 270 20.00 36.99 10.89
CA ASP A 270 20.75 36.03 10.07
C ASP A 270 19.85 34.96 9.43
N ILE A 271 18.78 34.55 10.12
CA ILE A 271 17.78 33.63 9.55
C ILE A 271 16.93 34.33 8.50
N VAL A 272 16.48 35.57 8.74
CA VAL A 272 15.68 36.34 7.78
C VAL A 272 16.49 36.66 6.52
N PHE A 273 17.78 36.98 6.65
CA PHE A 273 18.66 37.24 5.51
C PHE A 273 18.87 36.00 4.65
N ASN A 274 19.06 34.82 5.27
CA ASN A 274 19.22 33.55 4.56
C ASN A 274 17.93 33.05 3.89
N VAL A 275 16.75 33.25 4.51
CA VAL A 275 15.45 32.86 3.92
C VAL A 275 15.10 33.72 2.70
N ALA A 276 15.48 35.00 2.68
CA ALA A 276 15.32 35.86 1.51
C ALA A 276 16.20 35.43 0.32
N THR A 277 17.36 34.81 0.58
CA THR A 277 18.27 34.29 -0.46
C THR A 277 17.94 32.85 -0.91
N THR A 278 17.37 32.01 -0.04
CA THR A 278 17.08 30.58 -0.36
C THR A 278 15.81 30.34 -1.17
N ARG A 279 14.98 31.34 -1.44
CA ARG A 279 13.83 31.18 -2.36
C ARG A 279 14.26 30.91 -3.82
N SER A 280 15.56 31.00 -4.13
CA SER A 280 16.15 30.75 -5.46
C SER A 280 16.85 29.38 -5.62
N MET A 281 17.23 28.67 -4.55
CA MET A 281 18.01 27.42 -4.69
C MET A 281 17.53 26.29 -3.79
N ARG A 282 16.88 25.30 -4.41
CA ARG A 282 16.86 23.92 -3.90
C ARG A 282 18.29 23.39 -3.89
N THR A 283 18.93 23.35 -2.72
CA THR A 283 19.94 22.34 -2.37
C THR A 283 20.17 22.39 -0.86
N VAL A 284 20.07 21.23 -0.23
CA VAL A 284 20.47 20.99 1.17
C VAL A 284 21.98 21.26 1.29
N PRO A 285 22.46 22.10 2.23
CA PRO A 285 23.90 22.25 2.43
C PRO A 285 24.48 21.02 3.12
N ASP A 286 25.54 20.50 2.53
CA ASP A 286 26.41 19.46 3.06
C ASP A 286 27.27 20.07 4.18
N LEU A 287 27.16 19.52 5.39
CA LEU A 287 27.99 19.90 6.53
C LEU A 287 29.24 19.00 6.53
N SER A 288 30.31 19.47 5.87
CA SER A 288 31.67 18.99 6.09
C SER A 288 32.27 19.70 7.32
N PRO A 289 33.03 19.01 8.18
CA PRO A 289 33.80 19.66 9.23
C PRO A 289 35.21 19.99 8.72
N HIS A 290 35.59 21.27 8.79
CA HIS A 290 36.99 21.68 8.71
C HIS A 290 37.71 21.43 10.05
N PRO A 291 39.04 21.23 10.03
CA PRO A 291 39.83 20.78 11.17
C PRO A 291 40.31 21.95 12.02
N GLN A 292 40.37 21.72 13.33
CA GLN A 292 41.41 22.23 14.22
C GLN A 292 41.81 21.10 15.16
#